data_AF-A0A353K3G1-F1
#
_entry.id   AF-A0A353K3G1-F1
#
_cell.length_a   1.000
_cell.length_b   1.000
_cell.length_c   1.000
_cell.angle_alpha   90.00
_cell.angle_beta   90.00
_cell.angle_gamma   90.00
#
_symmetry.space_group_name_H-M   'P 1'
#
loop_
_entity.id
_entity.type
_entity.pdbx_description
1 polymer ?
#
loop_
_entity_poly.entity_id
_entity_poly.type
_entity_poly.pdbx_seq_one_letter_code
_entity_poly.pdbx_strand_id
1 'polypeptide(L)'
;MNDNKSNNRKYVNLSNDTITAVNNFHSLDYNYDFNSILCEMLNTFTAMLNYCKRELYKLFTESEIRFLIDVLADKRYTPNINPKTFLLENIKEFTMFNGIKQFNINDTDFLNKIDKLTSLQCYLLMQLIFQFISDSDGLNDDNLFQEHFSFLLHN
;
A
#
# COMPACT_ATOMS: atom_id res chain seq x y z
N MET A 1 35.05 1.56 32.35
CA MET A 1 34.22 2.45 31.49
C MET A 1 32.88 1.77 31.36
N ASN A 2 31.85 2.28 32.05
CA ASN A 2 30.48 1.79 31.95
C ASN A 2 29.78 2.60 30.86
N ASP A 3 29.58 1.98 29.70
CA ASP A 3 28.80 2.57 28.62
C ASP A 3 27.31 2.53 28.99
N ASN A 4 26.83 3.65 29.53
CA ASN A 4 25.41 3.94 29.67
C ASN A 4 24.79 4.09 28.27
N LYS A 5 24.36 2.99 27.65
CA LYS A 5 23.40 3.02 26.54
C LYS A 5 22.10 3.62 27.08
N SER A 6 21.82 4.89 26.75
CA SER A 6 20.54 5.49 27.07
C SER A 6 19.43 4.75 26.32
N ASN A 7 18.65 3.95 27.04
CA ASN A 7 17.45 3.32 26.52
C ASN A 7 16.42 4.41 26.19
N ASN A 8 16.32 4.76 24.91
CA ASN A 8 15.31 5.67 24.37
C ASN A 8 13.95 4.97 24.38
N ARG A 9 13.32 4.86 25.56
CA ARG A 9 11.95 4.34 25.69
C ARG A 9 10.99 5.44 25.24
N LYS A 10 10.31 5.22 24.11
CA LYS A 10 9.19 6.06 23.66
C LYS A 10 7.92 5.54 24.32
N TYR A 11 7.24 6.40 25.07
CA TYR A 11 5.92 6.10 25.62
C TYR A 11 4.85 6.48 24.59
N VAL A 12 3.92 5.57 24.32
CA VAL A 12 2.80 5.77 23.40
C VAL A 12 1.51 5.58 24.17
N ASN A 13 0.61 6.57 24.12
CA ASN A 13 -0.73 6.43 24.68
C ASN A 13 -1.58 5.59 23.72
N LEU A 14 -2.03 4.44 24.20
CA LEU A 14 -2.94 3.55 23.46
C LEU A 14 -4.38 3.80 23.90
N SER A 15 -5.33 3.66 22.97
CA SER A 15 -6.74 3.64 23.31
C SER A 15 -7.10 2.34 24.04
N ASN A 16 -8.22 2.36 24.79
CA ASN A 16 -8.75 1.16 25.44
C ASN A 16 -9.08 0.05 24.42
N ASP A 17 -9.51 0.42 23.22
CA ASP A 17 -9.79 -0.53 22.15
C ASP A 17 -8.52 -1.24 21.70
N THR A 18 -7.41 -0.51 21.53
CA THR A 18 -6.11 -1.09 21.18
C THR A 18 -5.59 -1.99 22.30
N ILE A 19 -5.71 -1.57 23.57
CA ILE A 19 -5.32 -2.40 24.72
C ILE A 19 -6.12 -3.71 24.73
N THR A 20 -7.43 -3.63 24.50
CA THR A 20 -8.32 -4.78 24.44
C THR A 20 -7.96 -5.71 23.28
N ALA A 21 -7.65 -5.16 22.11
CA ALA A 21 -7.22 -5.93 20.95
C ALA A 21 -5.92 -6.70 21.21
N VAL A 22 -4.93 -6.06 21.85
CA VAL A 22 -3.66 -6.70 22.23
C VAL A 22 -3.91 -7.82 23.23
N ASN A 23 -4.70 -7.58 24.29
CA ASN A 23 -4.98 -8.60 25.31
C ASN A 23 -5.74 -9.82 24.77
N ASN A 24 -6.52 -9.65 23.70
CA ASN A 24 -7.27 -10.72 23.06
C ASN A 24 -6.53 -11.37 21.88
N PHE A 25 -5.33 -10.88 21.53
CA PHE A 25 -4.55 -11.43 20.44
C PHE A 25 -3.99 -12.80 20.84
N HIS A 26 -4.18 -13.80 19.98
CA HIS A 26 -3.64 -15.13 20.20
C HIS A 26 -2.18 -15.18 19.78
N SER A 27 -1.29 -14.84 20.71
CA SER A 27 0.16 -14.87 20.52
C SER A 27 0.65 -16.30 20.28
N LEU A 28 1.53 -16.47 19.29
CA LEU A 28 2.23 -17.73 19.03
C LEU A 28 3.55 -17.81 19.81
N ASP A 29 3.98 -16.70 20.40
CA ASP A 29 5.17 -16.64 21.24
C ASP A 29 4.82 -17.10 22.67
N TYR A 30 5.75 -17.77 23.34
CA TYR A 30 5.54 -18.24 24.72
C TYR A 30 5.62 -17.07 25.74
N ASN A 31 5.92 -15.87 25.28
CA ASN A 31 6.15 -14.69 26.09
C ASN A 31 4.90 -13.79 26.11
N TYR A 32 4.11 -13.89 27.17
CA TYR A 32 2.82 -13.19 27.31
C TYR A 32 2.93 -11.72 27.78
N ASP A 33 4.09 -11.10 27.65
CA ASP A 33 4.24 -9.66 27.94
C ASP A 33 3.47 -8.83 26.90
N PHE A 34 2.76 -7.80 27.37
CA PHE A 34 1.93 -6.93 26.54
C PHE A 34 2.73 -6.30 25.38
N ASN A 35 3.97 -5.87 25.61
CA ASN A 35 4.78 -5.26 24.56
C ASN A 35 5.19 -6.28 23.49
N SER A 36 5.53 -7.50 23.92
CA SER A 36 5.88 -8.60 23.02
C SER A 36 4.68 -8.97 22.13
N ILE A 37 3.49 -9.09 22.71
CA ILE A 37 2.24 -9.36 21.97
C ILE A 37 1.92 -8.20 21.01
N LEU A 38 2.05 -6.94 21.46
CA LEU A 38 1.84 -5.77 20.60
C LEU A 38 2.83 -5.77 19.43
N CYS A 39 4.10 -6.09 19.65
CA CYS A 39 5.11 -6.22 18.60
C CYS A 39 4.77 -7.34 17.63
N GLU A 40 4.36 -8.52 18.11
CA GLU A 40 3.93 -9.64 17.26
C GLU A 40 2.72 -9.27 16.40
N MET A 41 1.71 -8.62 16.99
CA MET A 41 0.51 -8.17 16.29
C MET A 41 0.87 -7.17 15.17
N LEU A 42 1.75 -6.19 15.46
CA LEU A 42 2.22 -5.23 14.47
C LEU A 42 3.03 -5.88 13.35
N ASN A 43 3.91 -6.84 13.69
CA ASN A 43 4.70 -7.58 12.71
C ASN A 43 3.80 -8.44 11.81
N THR A 44 2.82 -9.13 12.40
CA THR A 44 1.85 -9.95 11.67
C THR A 44 1.03 -9.09 10.72
N PHE A 45 0.50 -7.97 11.20
CA PHE A 45 -0.26 -7.05 10.37
C PHE A 45 0.59 -6.48 9.23
N THR A 46 1.81 -6.04 9.51
CA THR A 46 2.75 -5.56 8.49
C THR A 46 3.06 -6.64 7.45
N ALA A 47 3.32 -7.87 7.88
CA ALA A 47 3.57 -8.99 6.99
C ALA A 47 2.35 -9.30 6.10
N MET A 48 1.14 -9.26 6.67
CA MET A 48 -0.11 -9.40 5.89
C MET A 48 -0.27 -8.29 4.85
N LEU A 49 0.00 -7.03 5.20
CA LEU A 49 -0.06 -5.93 4.25
C LEU A 49 0.94 -6.11 3.11
N ASN A 50 2.18 -6.50 3.41
CA ASN A 50 3.22 -6.74 2.41
C ASN A 50 2.87 -7.93 1.51
N TYR A 51 2.31 -9.00 2.07
CA TYR A 51 1.80 -10.13 1.29
C TYR A 51 0.68 -9.71 0.34
N CYS A 52 -0.30 -8.95 0.84
CA CYS A 52 -1.39 -8.41 0.02
C CYS A 52 -0.88 -7.51 -1.10
N LYS A 53 0.10 -6.64 -0.84
CA LYS A 53 0.75 -5.80 -1.87
C LYS A 53 1.37 -6.65 -2.99
N ARG A 54 2.10 -7.71 -2.63
CA ARG A 54 2.73 -8.62 -3.59
C ARG A 54 1.73 -9.37 -4.45
N GLU A 55 0.63 -9.86 -3.87
CA GLU A 55 -0.42 -10.55 -4.64
C GLU A 55 -1.21 -9.58 -5.53
N LEU A 56 -1.51 -8.38 -5.02
CA LEU A 56 -2.22 -7.34 -5.75
C LEU A 56 -1.47 -6.92 -7.01
N TYR A 57 -0.15 -6.82 -6.93
CA TYR A 57 0.69 -6.49 -8.07
C TYR A 57 0.55 -7.47 -9.23
N LYS A 58 0.53 -8.78 -8.95
CA LYS A 58 0.44 -9.83 -9.98
C LYS A 58 -0.86 -9.77 -10.80
N LEU A 59 -1.86 -9.02 -10.34
CA LEU A 59 -3.12 -8.83 -11.06
C LEU A 59 -3.02 -7.83 -12.21
N PHE A 60 -2.01 -6.96 -12.19
CA PHE A 60 -1.84 -5.87 -13.14
C PHE A 60 -0.62 -6.09 -14.03
N THR A 61 -0.79 -5.76 -15.31
CA THR A 61 0.29 -5.64 -16.28
C THR A 61 1.03 -4.32 -16.08
N GLU A 62 2.25 -4.22 -16.61
CA GLU A 62 3.02 -2.98 -16.56
C GLU A 62 2.27 -1.78 -17.16
N SER A 63 1.63 -1.96 -18.31
CA SER A 63 0.83 -0.92 -18.96
C SER A 63 -0.29 -0.41 -18.07
N GLU A 64 -0.98 -1.30 -17.37
CA GLU A 64 -2.04 -0.95 -16.42
C GLU A 64 -1.51 -0.17 -15.22
N ILE A 65 -0.32 -0.51 -14.73
CA ILE A 65 0.34 0.24 -13.66
C ILE A 65 0.76 1.65 -14.13
N ARG A 66 1.38 1.76 -15.31
CA ARG A 66 1.76 3.05 -15.88
C ARG A 66 0.56 3.96 -16.07
N PHE A 67 -0.55 3.40 -16.56
CA PHE A 67 -1.83 4.11 -16.60
C PHE A 67 -2.28 4.60 -15.22
N LEU A 68 -2.21 3.74 -14.19
CA LEU A 68 -2.59 4.13 -12.83
C LEU A 68 -1.68 5.21 -12.23
N ILE A 69 -0.40 5.23 -12.59
CA ILE A 69 0.54 6.30 -12.21
C ILE A 69 0.06 7.62 -12.81
N ASP A 70 -0.20 7.67 -14.12
CA ASP A 70 -0.68 8.88 -14.78
C ASP A 70 -2.03 9.36 -14.24
N VAL A 71 -2.93 8.42 -13.90
CA VAL A 71 -4.21 8.72 -13.25
C VAL A 71 -4.02 9.39 -11.89
N LEU A 72 -2.99 9.01 -11.14
CA LEU A 72 -2.78 9.41 -9.75
C LEU A 72 -1.66 10.45 -9.53
N ALA A 73 -0.89 10.80 -10.58
CA ALA A 73 0.30 11.67 -10.50
C ALA A 73 0.06 12.96 -9.70
N ASP A 74 -1.05 13.65 -9.97
CA ASP A 74 -1.40 14.92 -9.33
C ASP A 74 -2.55 14.79 -8.31
N LYS A 75 -2.86 13.56 -7.87
CA LYS A 75 -4.01 13.29 -7.00
C LYS A 75 -3.57 13.16 -5.55
N ARG A 76 -4.42 13.66 -4.64
CA ARG A 76 -4.22 13.53 -3.19
C ARG A 76 -5.38 12.76 -2.59
N TYR A 77 -5.08 11.59 -2.04
CA TYR A 77 -6.07 10.78 -1.33
C TYR A 77 -6.25 11.27 0.12
N THR A 78 -7.48 11.24 0.62
CA THR A 78 -7.81 11.49 2.01
C THR A 78 -8.57 10.30 2.61
N PRO A 79 -8.26 9.85 3.85
CA PRO A 79 -8.90 8.69 4.48
C PRO A 79 -10.42 8.79 4.65
N ASN A 80 -10.99 9.99 4.52
CA ASN A 80 -12.43 10.22 4.65
C ASN A 80 -13.23 9.76 3.41
N ILE A 81 -12.56 9.39 2.32
CA ILE A 81 -13.19 8.92 1.08
C ILE A 81 -12.95 7.42 0.95
N ASN A 82 -13.96 6.66 0.50
CA ASN A 82 -13.75 5.24 0.23
C ASN A 82 -12.65 5.06 -0.84
N PRO A 83 -11.60 4.25 -0.59
CA PRO A 83 -10.49 4.06 -1.52
C PRO A 83 -10.91 3.60 -2.92
N LYS A 84 -11.89 2.69 -3.00
CA LYS A 84 -12.36 2.13 -4.26
C LYS A 84 -13.09 3.18 -5.08
N THR A 85 -13.96 3.96 -4.42
CA THR A 85 -14.69 5.07 -5.06
C THR A 85 -13.71 6.10 -5.59
N PHE A 86 -12.75 6.54 -4.77
CA PHE A 86 -11.73 7.50 -5.18
C PHE A 86 -10.96 7.02 -6.41
N LEU A 87 -10.48 5.78 -6.41
CA LEU A 87 -9.72 5.23 -7.53
C LEU A 87 -10.56 5.18 -8.81
N LEU A 88 -11.79 4.65 -8.74
CA LEU A 88 -12.67 4.53 -9.90
C LEU A 88 -13.07 5.88 -10.50
N GLU A 89 -13.32 6.90 -9.67
CA GLU A 89 -13.65 8.24 -10.15
C GLU A 89 -12.50 8.88 -10.91
N ASN A 90 -11.26 8.76 -10.40
CA ASN A 90 -10.08 9.29 -11.07
C ASN A 90 -9.77 8.53 -12.38
N ILE A 91 -9.95 7.20 -12.41
CA ILE A 91 -9.80 6.41 -13.65
C ILE A 91 -10.81 6.88 -14.70
N LYS A 92 -12.07 7.08 -14.32
CA LYS A 92 -13.13 7.55 -15.24
C LYS A 92 -12.82 8.94 -15.78
N GLU A 93 -12.45 9.87 -14.89
CA GLU A 93 -12.08 11.24 -15.26
C GLU A 93 -10.91 11.22 -16.25
N PHE A 94 -9.81 10.54 -15.92
CA PHE A 94 -8.63 10.47 -16.77
C PHE A 94 -8.93 9.82 -18.13
N THR A 95 -9.72 8.74 -18.14
CA THR A 95 -10.13 8.05 -19.38
C THR A 95 -10.96 8.95 -20.30
N MET A 96 -11.78 9.84 -19.72
CA MET A 96 -12.59 10.79 -20.48
C MET A 96 -11.75 11.83 -21.23
N PHE A 97 -10.62 12.26 -20.66
CA PHE A 97 -9.76 13.29 -21.25
C PHE A 97 -8.61 12.73 -22.10
N ASN A 98 -7.94 11.68 -21.62
CA ASN A 98 -6.69 11.18 -22.22
C ASN A 98 -6.87 9.88 -23.01
N GLY A 99 -7.94 9.12 -22.72
CA GLY A 99 -8.25 7.87 -23.40
C GLY A 99 -7.36 6.70 -22.98
N ILE A 100 -7.97 5.65 -22.43
CA ILE A 100 -7.27 4.43 -21.97
C ILE A 100 -6.52 3.67 -23.07
N LYS A 101 -6.93 3.86 -24.34
CA LYS A 101 -6.36 3.17 -25.51
C LYS A 101 -4.90 3.49 -25.77
N GLN A 102 -4.40 4.66 -25.33
CA GLN A 102 -3.00 5.05 -25.56
C GLN A 102 -2.00 4.15 -24.83
N PHE A 103 -2.47 3.38 -23.83
CA PHE A 103 -1.66 2.43 -23.06
C PHE A 103 -1.80 0.98 -23.53
N ASN A 104 -2.50 0.70 -24.63
CA ASN A 104 -2.81 -0.66 -25.09
C ASN A 104 -3.54 -1.53 -24.04
N ILE A 105 -4.37 -0.90 -23.20
CA ILE A 105 -5.16 -1.59 -22.17
C ILE A 105 -6.54 -1.95 -22.73
N ASN A 106 -7.00 -3.17 -22.45
CA ASN A 106 -8.41 -3.54 -22.63
C ASN A 106 -9.24 -2.94 -21.50
N ASP A 107 -10.02 -1.90 -21.83
CA ASP A 107 -10.85 -1.13 -20.89
C ASP A 107 -11.80 -2.03 -20.07
N THR A 108 -12.49 -2.96 -20.74
CA THR A 108 -13.47 -3.82 -20.06
C THR A 108 -12.79 -4.77 -19.07
N ASP A 109 -11.68 -5.37 -19.45
CA ASP A 109 -10.94 -6.29 -18.57
C ASP A 109 -10.30 -5.53 -17.40
N PHE A 110 -9.74 -4.35 -17.66
CA PHE A 110 -9.11 -3.52 -16.63
C PHE A 110 -10.13 -3.02 -15.60
N LEU A 111 -11.26 -2.46 -16.03
CA LEU A 111 -12.31 -2.01 -15.12
C LEU A 111 -12.89 -3.18 -14.30
N ASN A 112 -13.02 -4.36 -14.90
CA ASN A 112 -13.43 -5.57 -14.19
C ASN A 112 -12.40 -6.01 -13.13
N LYS A 113 -11.09 -5.82 -13.36
CA LYS A 113 -10.06 -6.07 -12.34
C LYS A 113 -10.25 -5.14 -11.16
N ILE A 114 -10.40 -3.84 -11.41
CA ILE A 114 -10.58 -2.82 -10.36
C ILE A 114 -11.87 -3.07 -9.57
N ASP A 115 -12.96 -3.45 -10.24
CA ASP A 115 -14.22 -3.72 -9.54
C ASP A 115 -14.16 -4.97 -8.65
N LYS A 116 -13.35 -5.97 -8.99
CA LYS A 116 -13.13 -7.14 -8.13
C LYS A 116 -12.28 -6.85 -6.90
N LEU A 117 -11.59 -5.71 -6.84
CA LEU A 117 -10.83 -5.32 -5.66
C LEU A 117 -11.74 -4.87 -4.52
N THR A 118 -11.35 -5.25 -3.31
CA THR A 118 -11.91 -4.69 -2.07
C THR A 118 -11.39 -3.28 -1.82
N SER A 119 -12.05 -2.50 -0.96
CA SER A 119 -11.56 -1.16 -0.59
C SER A 119 -10.16 -1.19 0.04
N LEU A 120 -9.81 -2.24 0.79
CA LEU A 120 -8.45 -2.41 1.33
C LEU A 120 -7.43 -2.61 0.20
N GLN A 121 -7.75 -3.45 -0.79
CA GLN A 121 -6.87 -3.66 -1.94
C GLN A 121 -6.72 -2.39 -2.78
N CYS A 122 -7.79 -1.64 -3.03
CA CYS A 122 -7.68 -0.35 -3.71
C CYS A 122 -6.80 0.64 -2.92
N TYR A 123 -6.92 0.68 -1.59
CA TYR A 123 -6.06 1.50 -0.75
C TYR A 123 -4.59 1.09 -0.88
N LEU A 124 -4.29 -0.22 -0.80
CA LEU A 124 -2.92 -0.73 -0.95
C LEU A 124 -2.34 -0.46 -2.35
N LEU A 125 -3.15 -0.59 -3.40
CA LEU A 125 -2.75 -0.25 -4.77
C LEU A 125 -2.34 1.22 -4.84
N MET A 126 -3.20 2.12 -4.36
CA MET A 126 -2.89 3.56 -4.36
C MET A 126 -1.64 3.89 -3.54
N GLN A 127 -1.46 3.25 -2.38
CA GLN A 127 -0.24 3.45 -1.59
C GLN A 127 1.02 3.04 -2.36
N LEU A 128 1.00 1.92 -3.09
CA LEU A 128 2.11 1.51 -3.95
C LEU A 128 2.38 2.54 -5.06
N ILE A 129 1.32 3.04 -5.70
CA ILE A 129 1.46 4.05 -6.77
C ILE A 129 1.97 5.38 -6.23
N PHE A 130 1.45 5.87 -5.10
CA PHE A 130 1.92 7.11 -4.49
C PHE A 130 3.36 7.00 -3.97
N GLN A 131 3.72 5.85 -3.39
CA GLN A 131 5.10 5.58 -3.01
C GLN A 131 6.00 5.63 -4.23
N PHE A 132 5.61 4.95 -5.31
CA PHE A 132 6.35 5.01 -6.57
C PHE A 132 6.51 6.45 -7.06
N ILE A 133 5.43 7.23 -7.16
CA ILE A 133 5.48 8.64 -7.60
C ILE A 133 6.46 9.44 -6.73
N SER A 134 6.31 9.37 -5.41
CA SER A 134 7.17 10.09 -4.44
C SER A 134 8.64 9.68 -4.54
N ASP A 135 8.92 8.41 -4.78
CA ASP A 135 10.29 7.88 -4.90
C ASP A 135 10.86 8.11 -6.32
N SER A 136 9.98 8.36 -7.31
CA SER A 136 10.29 8.53 -8.74
C SER A 136 10.39 9.97 -9.22
N ASP A 137 10.35 10.98 -8.34
CA ASP A 137 10.57 12.41 -8.62
C ASP A 137 11.94 12.73 -9.31
N GLY A 138 12.67 11.70 -9.78
CA GLY A 138 13.82 11.80 -10.68
C GLY A 138 13.98 10.67 -11.73
N LEU A 139 12.97 9.84 -12.02
CA LEU A 139 13.12 8.65 -12.88
C LEU A 139 12.36 8.79 -14.22
N ASN A 140 13.04 9.36 -15.22
CA ASN A 140 12.57 9.41 -16.61
C ASN A 140 13.04 8.21 -17.47
N ASP A 141 13.52 7.12 -16.85
CA ASP A 141 14.12 5.97 -17.54
C ASP A 141 13.33 4.67 -17.27
N ASP A 142 12.92 3.99 -18.35
CA ASP A 142 12.17 2.74 -18.31
C ASP A 142 12.90 1.59 -17.61
N ASN A 143 14.24 1.59 -17.60
CA ASN A 143 15.01 0.59 -16.85
C ASN A 143 14.94 0.83 -15.34
N LEU A 144 14.96 2.10 -14.93
CA LEU A 144 14.81 2.50 -13.53
C LEU A 144 13.38 2.29 -13.04
N PHE A 145 12.38 2.42 -13.92
CA PHE A 145 11.01 2.00 -13.61
C PHE A 145 10.99 0.51 -13.22
N GLN A 146 11.52 -0.37 -14.07
CA GLN A 146 11.53 -1.82 -13.83
C GLN A 146 12.31 -2.19 -12.55
N GLU A 147 13.48 -1.60 -12.33
CA GLU A 147 14.31 -1.88 -11.15
C GLU A 147 13.68 -1.38 -9.86
N HIS A 148 13.21 -0.13 -9.83
CA HIS A 148 12.61 0.46 -8.63
C HIS A 148 11.27 -0.18 -8.30
N PHE A 149 10.49 -0.47 -9.34
CA PHE A 149 9.23 -1.16 -9.18
C PHE A 149 9.42 -2.60 -8.72
N SER A 150 10.44 -3.31 -9.23
CA SER A 150 10.84 -4.62 -8.69
C SER A 150 11.30 -4.52 -7.24
N PHE A 151 12.05 -3.48 -6.88
CA PHE A 151 12.53 -3.24 -5.52
C PHE A 151 11.38 -3.00 -4.51
N LEU A 152 10.37 -2.21 -4.87
CA LEU A 152 9.17 -1.96 -4.06
C LEU A 152 8.31 -3.21 -3.84
N LEU A 153 8.51 -4.26 -4.64
CA LEU A 153 7.77 -5.52 -4.54
C LEU A 153 8.48 -6.58 -3.68
N HIS A 154 9.78 -6.41 -3.46
CA HIS A 154 10.62 -7.40 -2.76
C HIS A 154 11.04 -6.95 -1.36
N ASN A 155 10.73 -5.71 -0.96
CA ASN A 155 10.97 -5.14 0.37
C ASN A 155 9.66 -4.68 1.01
#